data_AF-A0A7X7Q2M2-F1
#
_entry.id   AF-A0A7X7Q2M2-F1
#
_cell.length_a   1.000
_cell.length_b   1.000
_cell.length_c   1.000
_cell.angle_alpha   90.00
_cell.angle_beta   90.00
_cell.angle_gamma   90.00
#
_symmetry.space_group_name_H-M   'P 1'
#
loop_
_entity.id
_entity.type
_entity.pdbx_description
1 polymer ?
#
loop_
_entity_poly.entity_id
_entity_poly.type
_entity_poly.pdbx_seq_one_letter_code
_entity_poly.pdbx_strand_id
1 'polypeptide(L)'
;MKVLFCHDGPILKDEYNNYYGAAHNDEMFKRYHIIADKIGVLIRVKNVDKEHVMQKYSRITLSTLDIIECPNLSNIKGILNKRKIKKIIKNEIIKSDYIVIR
;
A
#
# COMPACT_ATOMS: atom_id res chain seq x y z
N MET A 1 -17.01 6.75 2.45
CA MET A 1 -16.21 6.29 3.62
C MET A 1 -14.86 5.77 3.14
N LYS A 2 -13.78 5.96 3.92
CA LYS A 2 -12.41 5.50 3.62
C LYS A 2 -11.95 4.47 4.65
N VAL A 3 -11.47 3.32 4.17
CA VAL A 3 -10.71 2.36 4.99
C VAL A 3 -9.22 2.50 4.71
N LEU A 4 -8.40 2.47 5.76
CA LEU A 4 -6.95 2.39 5.66
C LEU A 4 -6.50 0.96 5.98
N PHE A 5 -5.97 0.28 4.97
CA PHE A 5 -5.33 -1.02 5.11
C PHE A 5 -3.83 -0.83 5.35
N CYS A 6 -3.34 -1.28 6.50
CA CYS A 6 -1.95 -1.16 6.92
C CYS A 6 -1.29 -2.53 6.92
N HIS A 7 -0.18 -2.67 6.18
CA HIS A 7 0.59 -3.92 6.16
C HIS A 7 2.09 -3.69 5.88
N ASP A 8 2.97 -4.49 6.52
CA ASP A 8 4.43 -4.42 6.34
C ASP A 8 4.96 -5.35 5.22
N GLY A 9 4.14 -5.67 4.22
CA GLY A 9 4.57 -6.39 3.02
C GLY A 9 4.94 -5.40 1.92
N PRO A 10 5.91 -5.67 1.02
CA PRO A 10 6.05 -4.83 -0.15
C PRO A 10 5.04 -5.21 -1.24
N ILE A 11 4.43 -4.21 -1.87
CA ILE A 11 3.96 -4.35 -3.25
C ILE A 11 5.05 -3.90 -4.21
N LEU A 12 4.97 -4.35 -5.46
CA LEU A 12 5.93 -4.01 -6.49
C LEU A 12 5.46 -2.80 -7.28
N LYS A 13 6.41 -1.97 -7.72
CA LYS A 13 6.16 -0.84 -8.61
C LYS A 13 7.13 -0.88 -9.79
N ASP A 14 6.59 -0.79 -11.00
CA ASP A 14 7.42 -0.74 -12.22
C ASP A 14 7.83 0.70 -12.58
N GLU A 15 8.71 0.82 -13.57
CA GLU A 15 9.18 2.08 -14.14
C GLU A 15 8.06 2.95 -14.75
N TYR A 16 6.89 2.36 -15.03
CA TYR A 16 5.70 3.03 -15.56
C TYR A 16 4.69 3.44 -14.47
N ASN A 17 5.09 3.35 -13.19
CA ASN A 17 4.24 3.61 -12.02
C ASN A 17 3.04 2.66 -11.85
N ASN A 18 3.06 1.47 -12.46
CA ASN A 18 2.07 0.45 -12.17
C ASN A 18 2.43 -0.32 -10.91
N TYR A 19 1.41 -0.66 -10.13
CA TYR A 19 1.56 -1.45 -8.92
C TYR A 19 1.16 -2.91 -9.14
N TYR A 20 1.84 -3.82 -8.46
CA TYR A 20 1.59 -5.25 -8.56
C TYR A 20 1.69 -5.93 -7.21
N GLY A 21 0.81 -6.90 -6.96
CA GLY A 21 0.79 -7.68 -5.73
C GLY A 21 0.51 -9.15 -5.97
N ALA A 22 1.07 -10.01 -5.12
CA ALA A 22 0.75 -11.43 -5.11
C ALA A 22 -0.55 -11.67 -4.33
N ALA A 23 -0.55 -11.36 -3.02
CA ALA A 23 -1.72 -11.44 -2.16
C ALA A 23 -2.49 -10.12 -2.05
N HIS A 24 -1.79 -8.99 -2.11
CA HIS A 24 -2.37 -7.64 -2.07
C HIS A 24 -2.73 -7.20 -3.49
N ASN A 25 -3.82 -7.75 -4.02
CA ASN A 25 -4.26 -7.54 -5.40
C ASN A 25 -5.72 -7.04 -5.44
N ASP A 26 -6.24 -6.80 -6.64
CA ASP A 26 -7.59 -6.25 -6.81
C ASP A 26 -8.69 -7.13 -6.17
N GLU A 27 -8.58 -8.47 -6.27
CA GLU A 27 -9.57 -9.37 -5.67
C GLU A 27 -9.61 -9.26 -4.14
N MET A 28 -8.44 -9.17 -3.52
CA MET A 28 -8.29 -8.98 -2.08
C MET A 28 -8.92 -7.65 -1.63
N PHE A 29 -8.57 -6.55 -2.30
CA PHE A 29 -9.01 -5.22 -1.91
C PHE A 29 -10.50 -4.97 -2.18
N LYS A 30 -11.08 -5.57 -3.23
CA LYS A 30 -12.53 -5.47 -3.52
C LYS A 30 -13.42 -5.87 -2.34
N ARG A 31 -12.96 -6.78 -1.47
CA ARG A 31 -13.72 -7.19 -0.28
C ARG A 31 -13.99 -6.04 0.69
N TYR A 32 -13.13 -5.02 0.72
CA TYR A 32 -13.32 -3.85 1.56
C TYR A 32 -14.34 -2.85 1.00
N HIS A 33 -14.79 -3.01 -0.25
CA HIS A 33 -15.87 -2.19 -0.81
C HIS A 33 -17.25 -2.47 -0.21
N ILE A 34 -17.38 -3.56 0.57
CA ILE A 34 -18.57 -3.80 1.38
C ILE A 34 -18.74 -2.72 2.46
N ILE A 35 -17.64 -2.11 2.92
CA ILE A 35 -17.64 -1.17 4.06
C ILE A 35 -17.09 0.22 3.72
N ALA A 36 -16.46 0.42 2.55
CA ALA A 36 -15.86 1.70 2.16
C ALA A 36 -15.78 1.91 0.64
N ASP A 37 -16.06 3.13 0.19
CA ASP A 37 -15.95 3.53 -1.23
C ASP A 37 -14.49 3.70 -1.67
N LYS A 38 -13.61 4.05 -0.72
CA LYS A 38 -12.19 4.31 -0.95
C LYS A 38 -11.32 3.46 -0.05
N ILE A 39 -10.22 2.95 -0.60
CA ILE A 39 -9.28 2.10 0.11
C ILE A 39 -7.91 2.76 0.05
N GLY A 40 -7.43 3.27 1.19
CA GLY A 40 -6.02 3.63 1.35
C GLY A 40 -5.21 2.39 1.70
N VAL A 41 -4.07 2.19 1.05
CA VAL A 41 -3.17 1.07 1.33
C VAL A 41 -1.83 1.63 1.79
N LEU A 42 -1.61 1.66 3.10
CA LEU A 42 -0.35 2.06 3.70
C LEU A 42 0.60 0.86 3.72
N ILE A 43 1.57 0.84 2.82
CA ILE A 43 2.36 -0.35 2.53
C ILE A 43 3.76 0.00 2.02
N ARG A 44 4.71 -0.92 2.17
CA ARG A 44 6.03 -0.75 1.55
C ARG A 44 5.92 -0.92 0.04
N VAL A 45 6.76 -0.20 -0.70
CA VAL A 45 6.87 -0.34 -2.16
C VAL A 45 8.29 -0.76 -2.52
N LYS A 46 8.43 -1.74 -3.39
CA LYS A 46 9.71 -2.16 -3.97
C LYS A 46 9.69 -1.89 -5.48
N ASN A 47 10.63 -1.07 -5.94
CA ASN A 47 10.80 -0.82 -7.37
C ASN A 47 11.46 -2.02 -8.05
N VAL A 48 10.97 -2.39 -9.22
CA VAL A 48 11.40 -3.53 -10.03
C VAL A 48 11.24 -3.20 -11.52
N ASP A 49 12.02 -3.85 -12.38
CA ASP A 49 11.81 -3.76 -13.83
C ASP A 49 10.58 -4.57 -14.25
N LYS A 50 9.81 -4.09 -15.22
CA LYS A 50 8.59 -4.75 -15.70
C LYS A 50 8.76 -6.24 -16.04
N GLU A 51 9.91 -6.64 -16.58
CA GLU A 51 10.22 -8.04 -16.93
C GLU A 51 10.20 -8.98 -15.70
N HIS A 52 10.51 -8.47 -14.50
CA HIS A 52 10.53 -9.25 -13.26
C HIS A 52 9.13 -9.52 -12.69
N VAL A 53 8.09 -8.80 -13.14
CA VAL A 53 6.80 -8.75 -12.45
C VAL A 53 5.77 -9.73 -13.04
N MET A 54 5.93 -10.09 -14.31
CA MET A 54 4.87 -10.67 -15.13
C MET A 54 4.51 -12.13 -14.82
N GLN A 55 5.34 -12.86 -14.08
CA GLN A 55 5.12 -14.30 -13.85
C GLN A 55 4.44 -14.65 -12.51
N LYS A 56 4.44 -13.75 -11.52
CA LYS A 56 3.98 -14.07 -10.14
C LYS A 56 3.08 -13.02 -9.49
N TYR A 57 2.90 -11.86 -10.11
CA TYR A 57 2.21 -10.73 -9.50
C TYR A 57 1.07 -10.25 -10.40
N SER A 58 -0.06 -9.93 -9.79
CA SER A 58 -1.20 -9.34 -10.48
C SER A 58 -1.08 -7.82 -10.44
N ARG A 59 -1.33 -7.17 -11.57
CA ARG A 59 -1.42 -5.70 -11.63
C ARG A 59 -2.61 -5.23 -10.81
N ILE A 60 -2.41 -4.19 -10.02
CA ILE A 60 -3.46 -3.49 -9.28
C ILE A 60 -4.04 -2.43 -10.22
N THR A 61 -5.33 -2.52 -10.50
CA THR A 61 -6.03 -1.65 -11.47
C THR A 61 -7.24 -0.95 -10.89
N LEU A 62 -7.60 -1.25 -9.65
CA LEU A 62 -8.69 -0.59 -8.95
C LEU A 62 -8.43 0.92 -8.77
N SER A 63 -9.24 1.74 -9.42
CA SER A 63 -9.17 3.21 -9.34
C SER A 63 -9.59 3.78 -7.97
N THR A 64 -10.24 2.95 -7.14
CA THR A 64 -10.65 3.29 -5.77
C THR A 64 -9.52 3.13 -4.75
N LEU A 65 -8.36 2.63 -5.19
CA LEU A 65 -7.19 2.45 -4.34
C LEU A 65 -6.26 3.65 -4.36
N ASP A 66 -5.78 3.99 -3.17
CA ASP A 66 -4.74 4.99 -2.95
C ASP A 66 -3.54 4.31 -2.27
N ILE A 67 -2.49 4.03 -3.04
CA ILE A 67 -1.27 3.40 -2.52
C ILE A 67 -0.42 4.47 -1.80
N ILE A 68 -0.35 4.36 -0.48
CA ILE A 68 0.45 5.24 0.37
C ILE A 68 1.76 4.52 0.69
N GLU A 69 2.83 4.93 -0.01
CA GLU A 69 4.15 4.36 0.20
C GLU A 69 4.69 4.67 1.60
N CYS A 70 4.93 3.63 2.37
CA CYS A 70 5.55 3.69 3.69
C CYS A 70 7.00 3.20 3.61
N PRO A 71 8.00 4.02 3.99
CA PRO A 71 9.38 3.57 4.07
C PRO A 71 9.55 2.41 5.06
N ASN A 72 10.48 1.50 4.76
CA ASN A 72 10.81 0.39 5.65
C ASN A 72 11.32 0.90 7.01
N LEU A 73 10.57 0.60 8.08
CA LEU A 73 10.91 0.98 9.45
C LEU A 73 12.05 0.15 10.06
N SER A 74 12.30 -1.04 9.52
CA SER A 74 13.23 -2.03 10.08
C SER A 74 14.68 -1.82 9.64
N ASN A 75 14.97 -0.83 8.79
CA ASN A 75 16.34 -0.49 8.38
C ASN A 75 16.83 0.81 9.04
N ILE A 76 18.15 1.00 9.06
CA ILE A 76 18.81 2.16 9.69
C ILE A 76 18.26 3.49 9.13
N LYS A 77 17.89 3.53 7.84
CA LYS A 77 17.25 4.70 7.20
C LYS A 77 15.83 4.96 7.74
N GLY A 78 15.08 3.93 8.15
CA GLY A 78 13.78 4.03 8.79
C GLY A 78 13.84 4.65 10.18
N ILE A 79 14.90 4.38 10.93
CA ILE A 79 15.13 4.95 12.27
C ILE A 79 15.35 6.47 12.18
N LEU A 80 16.19 6.94 11.25
CA LEU A 80 16.40 8.39 11.03
C LEU A 80 15.11 9.09 10.55
N ASN A 81 14.27 8.40 9.78
CA ASN A 81 13.04 8.95 9.22
C ASN A 81 11.78 8.72 10.09
N LYS A 82 11.93 8.24 11.32
CA LYS A 82 10.80 7.86 12.21
C LYS A 82 9.77 8.98 12.39
N ARG A 83 10.21 10.25 12.48
CA ARG A 83 9.31 11.41 12.60
C ARG A 83 8.47 11.61 11.33
N LYS A 84 9.09 11.49 10.15
CA LYS A 84 8.42 11.60 8.85
C LYS A 84 7.40 10.47 8.68
N ILE A 85 7.79 9.24 9.01
CA ILE A 85 6.92 8.07 8.89
C ILE A 85 5.73 8.20 9.84
N LYS A 86 5.96 8.54 11.12
CA LYS A 86 4.86 8.82 12.07
C LYS A 86 3.90 9.89 11.57
N LYS A 87 4.41 10.93 10.90
CA LYS A 87 3.56 11.99 10.32
C LYS A 87 2.70 11.45 9.17
N ILE A 88 3.27 10.64 8.27
CA ILE A 88 2.51 9.98 7.18
C ILE A 88 1.40 9.10 7.77
N ILE A 89 1.76 8.20 8.69
CA ILE A 89 0.81 7.29 9.34
C ILE A 89 -0.31 8.07 10.04
N LYS A 90 0.06 9.05 10.87
CA LYS A 90 -0.91 9.89 11.60
C LYS A 90 -1.86 10.60 10.64
N ASN A 91 -1.34 11.17 9.56
CA ASN A 91 -2.16 11.89 8.59
C ASN A 91 -3.16 10.97 7.89
N GLU A 92 -2.76 9.74 7.56
CA GLU A 92 -3.68 8.78 6.91
C GLU A 92 -4.70 8.19 7.88
N ILE A 93 -4.32 7.98 9.14
CA ILE A 93 -5.26 7.59 10.20
C ILE A 93 -6.37 8.65 10.36
N ILE A 94 -6.00 9.93 10.43
CA ILE A 94 -6.97 11.04 10.61
C ILE A 94 -7.96 11.14 9.43
N LYS A 95 -7.55 10.73 8.23
CA LYS A 95 -8.39 10.78 7.02
C LYS A 95 -9.29 9.56 6.84
N SER A 96 -9.24 8.58 7.75
CA SER A 96 -9.84 7.27 7.56
C SER A 96 -10.91 6.99 8.61
N ASP A 97 -12.01 6.39 8.17
CA ASP A 97 -13.14 6.01 9.02
C ASP A 97 -12.90 4.64 9.68
N TYR A 98 -12.18 3.75 8.97
CA TYR A 98 -11.81 2.42 9.44
C TYR A 98 -10.33 2.16 9.23
N ILE A 99 -9.74 1.36 10.12
CA ILE A 99 -8.34 0.94 10.01
C ILE A 99 -8.29 -0.57 10.12
N VAL A 100 -7.58 -1.19 9.18
CA VAL A 100 -7.30 -2.63 9.17
C VAL A 100 -5.80 -2.79 9.32
N ILE A 101 -5.36 -3.49 10.37
CA ILE A 101 -3.94 -3.72 10.65
C ILE A 101 -3.66 -5.21 10.49
N ARG A 102 -2.69 -5.56 9.64
CA ARG A 102 -2.30 -6.94 9.36
C ARG A 102 -0.80 -7.14 9.27
#